data_AF-A0A930SE83-F1
#
_entry.id   AF-A0A930SE83-F1
#
_cell.length_a   1.000
_cell.length_b   1.000
_cell.length_c   1.000
_cell.angle_alpha   90.00
_cell.angle_beta   90.00
_cell.angle_gamma   90.00
#
_symmetry.space_group_name_H-M   'P 1'
#
loop_
_entity.id
_entity.type
_entity.pdbx_description
1 polymer ?
#
loop_
_entity_poly.entity_id
_entity_poly.type
_entity_poly.pdbx_seq_one_letter_code
_entity_poly.pdbx_strand_id
1 'polypeptide(L)'
;MKSKEFIQGLIEYLKNNLNIPDANFLKDRIKFKKGKYVYGEISFSNSRTFEGVILHLYAYNSEMGNFFSQNVPPYDKSSNPYDLVFVQPSISQAHFFKAPPITSFPYGDTIKLSESENDAKNIYPDVLKHLQQDHIPIIMAFHSGSKEVLKYLELY
;
A
#
# COMPACT_ATOMS: atom_id res chain seq x y z
N MET A 1 4.09 -22.38 -3.79
CA MET A 1 3.39 -22.03 -2.52
C MET A 1 1.97 -21.49 -2.77
N LYS A 2 1.00 -21.63 -1.85
CA LYS A 2 -0.31 -20.94 -1.99
C LYS A 2 -0.16 -19.45 -1.62
N SER A 3 -0.84 -18.58 -2.35
CA SER A 3 -0.76 -17.13 -2.11
C SER A 3 -1.10 -16.69 -0.69
N LYS A 4 -2.07 -17.34 -0.06
CA LYS A 4 -2.44 -17.08 1.34
C LYS A 4 -1.29 -17.38 2.31
N GLU A 5 -0.57 -18.48 2.10
CA GLU A 5 0.58 -18.87 2.92
C GLU A 5 1.73 -17.87 2.73
N PHE A 6 1.99 -17.48 1.47
CA PHE A 6 2.99 -16.47 1.14
C PHE A 6 2.70 -15.13 1.83
N ILE A 7 1.48 -14.62 1.69
CA ILE A 7 1.09 -13.33 2.29
C ILE A 7 1.20 -13.37 3.82
N GLN A 8 0.77 -14.47 4.46
CA GLN A 8 0.91 -14.62 5.90
C GLN A 8 2.37 -14.67 6.34
N GLY A 9 3.23 -15.37 5.60
CA GLY A 9 4.67 -15.38 5.84
C GLY A 9 5.30 -14.00 5.68
N LEU A 10 4.90 -13.26 4.64
CA LEU A 10 5.34 -11.88 4.42
C LEU A 10 4.90 -10.97 5.57
N ILE A 11 3.63 -11.01 5.98
CA ILE A 11 3.13 -10.20 7.11
C ILE A 11 3.89 -10.53 8.40
N GLU A 12 4.14 -11.80 8.69
CA GLU A 12 4.88 -12.20 9.89
C GLU A 12 6.33 -11.72 9.83
N TYR A 13 6.97 -11.81 8.65
CA TYR A 13 8.29 -11.23 8.45
C TYR A 13 8.28 -9.70 8.68
N LEU A 14 7.32 -8.99 8.08
CA LEU A 14 7.20 -7.54 8.23
C LEU A 14 6.94 -7.15 9.68
N LYS A 15 6.09 -7.88 10.41
CA LYS A 15 5.82 -7.64 11.83
C LYS A 15 7.08 -7.69 12.69
N ASN A 16 8.02 -8.58 12.36
CA ASN A 16 9.25 -8.77 13.11
C ASN A 16 10.39 -7.81 12.71
N ASN A 17 10.28 -7.15 11.55
CA ASN A 17 11.37 -6.35 10.98
C ASN A 17 10.99 -4.88 10.72
N LEU A 18 9.70 -4.55 10.64
CA LEU A 18 9.20 -3.20 10.43
C LEU A 18 8.96 -2.54 11.79
N ASN A 19 9.90 -1.68 12.20
CA ASN A 19 9.81 -0.96 13.47
C ASN A 19 9.04 0.36 13.32
N ILE A 20 7.70 0.29 13.26
CA ILE A 20 6.82 1.46 13.25
C ILE A 20 5.83 1.33 14.41
N PRO A 21 5.89 2.21 15.43
CA PRO A 21 5.07 2.09 16.65
C PRO A 21 3.55 2.01 16.39
N ASP A 22 3.09 2.69 15.36
CA ASP A 22 1.67 2.81 15.02
C ASP A 22 1.17 1.70 14.07
N ALA A 23 2.05 0.77 13.67
CA ALA A 23 1.71 -0.30 12.74
C ALA A 23 1.01 -1.47 13.46
N ASN A 24 -0.17 -1.82 12.98
CA ASN A 24 -0.95 -2.97 13.42
C ASN A 24 -1.03 -4.01 12.29
N PHE A 25 -0.45 -5.18 12.53
CA PHE A 25 -0.32 -6.25 11.55
C PHE A 25 -1.52 -7.21 11.62
N LEU A 26 -2.21 -7.36 10.49
CA LEU A 26 -3.30 -8.30 10.26
C LEU A 26 -2.87 -9.32 9.20
N LYS A 27 -3.64 -10.40 9.03
CA LYS A 27 -3.27 -11.57 8.20
C LYS A 27 -2.86 -11.25 6.76
N ASP A 28 -3.36 -10.16 6.20
CA ASP A 28 -3.19 -9.75 4.80
C ASP A 28 -2.82 -8.27 4.63
N ARG A 29 -2.62 -7.53 5.72
CA ARG A 29 -2.46 -6.07 5.66
C ARG A 29 -1.81 -5.49 6.91
N ILE A 30 -1.29 -4.28 6.77
CA ILE A 30 -0.75 -3.45 7.84
C ILE A 30 -1.62 -2.21 7.93
N LYS A 31 -2.15 -1.91 9.12
CA LYS A 31 -2.89 -0.67 9.39
C LYS A 31 -2.05 0.25 10.25
N PHE A 32 -1.87 1.49 9.83
CA PHE A 32 -1.20 2.52 10.62
C PHE A 32 -2.25 3.31 11.40
N LYS A 33 -2.12 3.32 12.73
CA LYS A 33 -3.16 3.84 13.63
C LYS A 33 -2.61 4.75 14.70
N LYS A 34 -3.34 5.84 14.96
CA LYS A 34 -3.13 6.72 16.11
C LYS A 34 -4.37 6.70 16.99
N GLY A 35 -4.31 5.96 18.10
CA GLY A 35 -5.48 5.65 18.92
C GLY A 35 -6.52 4.83 18.13
N LYS A 36 -7.74 5.35 18.00
CA LYS A 36 -8.82 4.68 17.24
C LYS A 36 -8.79 4.99 15.73
N TYR A 37 -8.01 5.98 15.32
CA TYR A 37 -8.00 6.47 13.94
C TYR A 37 -6.98 5.72 13.10
N VAL A 38 -7.39 5.26 11.92
CA VAL A 38 -6.51 4.68 10.90
C VAL A 38 -6.12 5.81 9.95
N TYR A 39 -4.82 6.02 9.75
CA TYR A 39 -4.32 7.03 8.79
C TYR A 39 -3.67 6.42 7.56
N GLY A 40 -3.42 5.10 7.57
CA GLY A 40 -2.93 4.41 6.39
C GLY A 40 -3.16 2.91 6.45
N GLU A 41 -3.18 2.29 5.28
CA GLU A 41 -3.23 0.83 5.13
C GLU A 41 -2.35 0.40 3.97
N ILE A 42 -1.60 -0.68 4.17
CA ILE A 42 -0.95 -1.45 3.10
C ILE A 42 -1.61 -2.82 3.10
N SER A 43 -2.30 -3.19 2.03
CA SER A 43 -2.92 -4.51 1.90
C SER A 43 -2.26 -5.33 0.79
N PHE A 44 -2.16 -6.64 1.01
CA PHE A 44 -1.62 -7.59 0.04
C PHE A 44 -2.73 -8.54 -0.39
N SER A 45 -2.84 -8.78 -1.71
CA SER A 45 -3.79 -9.74 -2.25
C SER A 45 -3.24 -10.41 -3.49
N ASN A 46 -3.76 -11.60 -3.82
CA ASN A 46 -3.35 -12.28 -5.04
C ASN A 46 -4.20 -11.83 -6.23
N SER A 47 -3.56 -11.26 -7.25
CA SER A 47 -4.18 -10.99 -8.53
C SER A 47 -4.05 -12.18 -9.46
N ARG A 48 -5.17 -12.62 -10.03
CA ARG A 48 -5.15 -13.57 -11.16
C ARG A 48 -4.78 -12.87 -12.46
N THR A 49 -5.28 -11.65 -12.67
CA THR A 49 -5.03 -10.84 -13.86
C THR A 49 -3.56 -10.50 -14.05
N PHE A 50 -2.87 -10.22 -12.95
CA PHE A 50 -1.46 -9.87 -12.95
C PHE A 50 -0.56 -11.00 -12.45
N GLU A 51 -1.15 -12.19 -12.24
CA GLU A 51 -0.43 -13.42 -11.91
C GLU A 51 0.58 -13.29 -10.75
N GLY A 52 0.13 -12.79 -9.60
CA GLY A 52 1.02 -12.60 -8.45
C GLY A 52 0.37 -11.88 -7.28
N VAL A 53 1.12 -11.67 -6.21
CA VAL A 53 0.71 -10.85 -5.08
C VAL A 53 0.91 -9.38 -5.44
N ILE A 54 -0.14 -8.58 -5.25
CA ILE A 54 -0.16 -7.14 -5.45
C ILE A 54 -0.36 -6.43 -4.12
N LEU A 55 0.03 -5.16 -4.08
CA LEU A 55 -0.16 -4.27 -2.95
C LEU A 55 -1.23 -3.23 -3.28
N HIS A 56 -2.03 -2.84 -2.29
CA HIS A 56 -2.79 -1.60 -2.33
C HIS A 56 -2.40 -0.72 -1.14
N LEU A 57 -2.04 0.51 -1.46
CA LEU A 57 -1.78 1.57 -0.51
C LEU A 57 -3.04 2.41 -0.35
N TYR A 58 -3.40 2.69 0.90
CA TYR A 58 -4.47 3.61 1.26
C TYR A 58 -3.92 4.63 2.22
N ALA A 59 -4.25 5.91 2.01
CA ALA A 59 -3.98 6.95 2.97
C ALA A 59 -5.27 7.66 3.36
N TYR A 60 -5.42 7.90 4.67
CA TYR A 60 -6.57 8.55 5.25
C TYR A 60 -6.19 9.85 5.94
N ASN A 61 -6.94 10.91 5.70
CA ASN A 61 -6.77 12.21 6.34
C ASN A 61 -8.11 12.95 6.34
N SER A 62 -8.66 13.22 7.52
CA SER A 62 -9.97 13.86 7.68
C SER A 62 -9.99 15.34 7.29
N GLU A 63 -8.88 16.07 7.45
CA GLU A 63 -8.80 17.48 7.06
C GLU A 63 -8.82 17.62 5.54
N MET A 64 -7.96 16.86 4.85
CA MET A 64 -7.95 16.77 3.38
C MET A 64 -9.27 16.21 2.87
N GLY A 65 -9.82 15.20 3.55
CA GLY A 65 -11.11 14.62 3.24
C GLY A 65 -12.25 15.62 3.29
N ASN A 66 -12.31 16.42 4.35
CA ASN A 66 -13.28 17.51 4.49
C ASN A 66 -13.08 18.59 3.42
N PHE A 67 -11.84 18.89 3.03
CA PHE A 67 -11.59 19.81 1.93
C PHE A 67 -12.14 19.26 0.61
N PHE A 68 -11.87 17.99 0.27
CA PHE A 68 -12.39 17.39 -0.96
C PHE A 68 -13.91 17.27 -0.96
N SER A 69 -14.53 16.99 0.20
CA SER A 69 -15.99 16.89 0.33
C SER A 69 -16.72 18.22 0.10
N GLN A 70 -16.07 19.34 0.38
CA GLN A 70 -16.59 20.68 0.10
C GLN A 70 -16.34 21.13 -1.34
N ASN A 71 -15.43 20.47 -2.06
CA ASN A 71 -14.98 20.85 -3.40
C ASN A 71 -15.18 19.72 -4.43
N VAL A 72 -16.20 18.87 -4.22
CA VAL A 72 -16.47 17.72 -5.09
C VAL A 72 -16.75 18.19 -6.53
N PRO A 73 -16.04 17.65 -7.54
CA PRO A 73 -16.32 17.98 -8.93
C PRO A 73 -17.76 17.60 -9.31
N PRO A 74 -18.44 18.35 -10.19
CA PRO A 74 -19.85 18.11 -10.54
C PRO A 74 -20.14 16.70 -11.11
N TYR A 75 -19.11 16.01 -11.60
CA TYR A 75 -19.19 14.67 -12.18
C TYR A 75 -18.87 13.54 -11.19
N ASP A 76 -18.31 13.85 -10.01
CA ASP A 76 -18.02 12.85 -8.99
C ASP A 76 -19.22 12.73 -8.04
N LYS A 77 -19.96 11.63 -8.17
CA LYS A 77 -21.11 11.29 -7.31
C LYS A 77 -20.73 10.29 -6.22
N SER A 78 -19.43 10.04 -6.00
CA SER A 78 -19.01 8.95 -5.13
C SER A 78 -19.35 9.22 -3.66
N SER A 79 -19.81 8.18 -2.98
CA SER A 79 -20.19 8.18 -1.57
C SER A 79 -19.02 7.78 -0.65
N ASN A 80 -17.78 8.00 -1.08
CA ASN A 80 -16.63 7.51 -0.33
C ASN A 80 -16.60 8.17 1.07
N PRO A 81 -16.25 7.41 2.12
CA PRO A 81 -15.99 8.01 3.42
C PRO A 81 -14.85 9.00 3.22
N TYR A 82 -15.16 10.29 3.36
CA TYR A 82 -14.29 11.40 2.96
C TYR A 82 -12.89 11.33 3.56
N ASP A 83 -12.68 10.57 4.63
CA ASP A 83 -11.36 10.35 5.20
C ASP A 83 -10.40 9.59 4.26
N LEU A 84 -10.85 8.79 3.29
CA LEU A 84 -9.97 8.14 2.32
C LEU A 84 -9.60 9.11 1.20
N VAL A 85 -8.34 9.55 1.18
CA VAL A 85 -7.89 10.63 0.30
C VAL A 85 -6.91 10.17 -0.78
N PHE A 86 -6.37 8.95 -0.65
CA PHE A 86 -5.44 8.40 -1.63
C PHE A 86 -5.53 6.88 -1.68
N VAL A 87 -5.53 6.34 -2.91
CA VAL A 87 -5.44 4.90 -3.18
C VAL A 87 -4.45 4.69 -4.31
N GLN A 88 -3.51 3.75 -4.11
CA GLN A 88 -2.53 3.39 -5.13
C GLN A 88 -2.33 1.87 -5.12
N PRO A 89 -2.78 1.15 -6.17
CA PRO A 89 -2.38 -0.24 -6.36
C PRO A 89 -0.90 -0.31 -6.80
N SER A 90 -0.23 -1.44 -6.60
CA SER A 90 1.12 -1.66 -7.13
C SER A 90 1.14 -1.86 -8.65
N ILE A 91 -0.03 -2.09 -9.26
CA ILE A 91 -0.19 -2.33 -10.68
C ILE A 91 -1.57 -1.89 -11.16
N SER A 92 -1.65 -1.40 -12.39
CA SER A 92 -2.91 -1.09 -13.08
C SER A 92 -2.81 -1.46 -14.56
N GLN A 93 -3.95 -1.66 -15.22
CA GLN A 93 -4.01 -1.86 -16.67
C GLN A 93 -3.86 -0.55 -17.45
N ALA A 94 -3.94 0.61 -16.78
CA ALA A 94 -3.81 1.90 -17.43
C ALA A 94 -2.35 2.13 -17.88
N HIS A 95 -2.15 2.42 -19.16
CA HIS A 95 -0.82 2.54 -19.79
C HIS A 95 0.05 3.68 -19.23
N PHE A 96 -0.57 4.69 -18.63
CA PHE A 96 0.13 5.82 -18.00
C PHE A 96 0.40 5.58 -16.50
N PHE A 97 -0.15 4.53 -15.93
CA PHE A 97 0.01 4.23 -14.51
C PHE A 97 1.44 3.75 -14.22
N LYS A 98 2.09 4.38 -13.25
CA LYS A 98 3.41 4.00 -12.77
C LYS A 98 3.37 3.95 -11.25
N ALA A 99 3.43 2.77 -10.64
CA ALA A 99 3.59 2.66 -9.19
C ALA A 99 5.07 2.54 -8.83
N PRO A 100 5.45 2.91 -7.60
CA PRO A 100 6.74 2.51 -7.06
C PRO A 100 6.85 0.98 -7.01
N PRO A 101 8.04 0.43 -7.27
CA PRO A 101 8.25 -1.01 -7.28
C PRO A 101 8.01 -1.60 -5.89
N ILE A 102 7.39 -2.78 -5.83
CA ILE A 102 7.22 -3.54 -4.58
C ILE A 102 8.34 -4.56 -4.34
N THR A 103 9.23 -4.74 -5.33
CA THR A 103 10.37 -5.66 -5.30
C THR A 103 11.40 -5.24 -6.36
N SER A 104 12.68 -5.54 -6.13
CA SER A 104 13.79 -5.35 -7.06
C SER A 104 13.78 -6.37 -8.22
N PHE A 105 12.96 -7.43 -8.14
CA PHE A 105 12.89 -8.44 -9.19
C PHE A 105 12.20 -7.91 -10.47
N PRO A 106 12.54 -8.45 -11.66
CA PRO A 106 12.04 -7.95 -12.96
C PRO A 106 10.54 -8.14 -13.20
N TYR A 107 9.79 -8.67 -12.23
CA TYR A 107 8.33 -8.82 -12.28
C TYR A 107 7.58 -7.58 -11.75
N GLY A 108 8.26 -6.42 -11.80
CA GLY A 108 8.22 -5.21 -10.96
C GLY A 108 6.92 -4.48 -10.64
N ASP A 109 5.76 -5.09 -10.83
CA ASP A 109 4.46 -4.54 -10.43
C ASP A 109 3.64 -5.58 -9.62
N THR A 110 4.12 -6.82 -9.58
CA THR A 110 3.60 -7.94 -8.78
C THR A 110 4.73 -8.76 -8.16
N ILE A 111 4.49 -9.37 -7.01
CA ILE A 111 5.38 -10.38 -6.43
C ILE A 111 4.94 -11.74 -6.96
N LYS A 112 5.76 -12.36 -7.80
CA LYS A 112 5.51 -13.75 -8.24
C LYS A 112 5.54 -14.68 -7.03
N LEU A 113 4.58 -15.60 -6.98
CA LEU A 113 4.54 -16.60 -5.92
C LEU A 113 5.76 -17.51 -6.04
N SER A 114 6.47 -17.68 -4.93
CA SER A 114 7.60 -18.57 -4.88
C SER A 114 7.16 -20.04 -5.00
N GLU A 115 8.03 -20.86 -5.59
CA GLU A 115 7.81 -22.30 -5.68
C GLU A 115 7.95 -22.95 -4.31
N SER A 116 8.91 -22.50 -3.49
CA SER A 116 9.18 -22.99 -2.13
C SER A 116 9.12 -21.92 -1.02
N GLU A 117 9.12 -22.38 0.24
CA GLU A 117 9.24 -21.50 1.42
C GLU A 117 10.61 -20.82 1.54
N ASN A 118 11.68 -21.51 1.14
CA ASN A 118 13.02 -20.94 1.21
C ASN A 118 13.19 -19.80 0.20
N ASP A 119 12.60 -19.95 -0.99
CA ASP A 119 12.57 -18.88 -1.99
C ASP A 119 11.73 -17.69 -1.51
N ALA A 120 10.61 -17.94 -0.83
CA ALA A 120 9.78 -16.89 -0.24
C ALA A 120 10.57 -16.01 0.75
N LYS A 121 11.37 -16.65 1.62
CA LYS A 121 12.19 -15.98 2.63
C LYS A 121 13.23 -15.03 2.03
N ASN A 122 13.67 -15.26 0.80
CA ASN A 122 14.60 -14.36 0.10
C ASN A 122 13.88 -13.13 -0.48
N ILE A 123 12.57 -13.18 -0.67
CA ILE A 123 11.76 -12.08 -1.22
C ILE A 123 11.37 -11.07 -0.14
N TYR A 124 11.07 -11.53 1.08
CA TYR A 124 10.55 -10.66 2.13
C TYR A 124 11.46 -9.46 2.52
N PRO A 125 12.79 -9.61 2.63
CA PRO A 125 13.68 -8.48 2.93
C PRO A 125 13.64 -7.41 1.83
N ASP A 126 13.51 -7.83 0.58
CA ASP A 126 13.43 -6.93 -0.56
C ASP A 126 12.10 -6.17 -0.60
N VAL A 127 10.98 -6.87 -0.30
CA VAL A 127 9.68 -6.21 -0.12
C VAL A 127 9.74 -5.19 1.02
N LEU A 128 10.32 -5.55 2.17
CA LEU A 128 10.49 -4.63 3.30
C LEU A 128 11.24 -3.35 2.89
N LYS A 129 12.34 -3.50 2.17
CA LYS A 129 13.14 -2.37 1.67
C LYS A 129 12.28 -1.43 0.82
N HIS A 130 11.52 -1.94 -0.15
CA HIS A 130 10.64 -1.14 -1.00
C HIS A 130 9.46 -0.50 -0.26
N LEU A 131 8.90 -1.19 0.74
CA LEU A 131 7.89 -0.57 1.59
C LEU A 131 8.45 0.62 2.36
N GLN A 132 9.65 0.49 2.94
CA GLN A 132 10.29 1.55 3.71
C GLN A 132 10.74 2.73 2.84
N GLN A 133 11.24 2.45 1.64
CA GLN A 133 11.76 3.47 0.73
C GLN A 133 10.65 4.22 0.00
N ASP A 134 9.62 3.49 -0.44
CA ASP A 134 8.72 4.02 -1.47
C ASP A 134 7.25 4.14 -1.02
N HIS A 135 6.77 3.27 -0.12
CA HIS A 135 5.33 3.18 0.18
C HIS A 135 4.95 3.84 1.50
N ILE A 136 5.70 3.56 2.57
CA ILE A 136 5.47 4.13 3.90
C ILE A 136 5.62 5.66 3.88
N PRO A 137 6.62 6.26 3.21
CA PRO A 137 6.73 7.71 3.12
C PRO A 137 5.51 8.39 2.51
N ILE A 138 4.79 7.74 1.59
CA ILE A 138 3.54 8.25 1.02
C ILE A 138 2.48 8.35 2.12
N ILE A 139 2.23 7.26 2.86
CA ILE A 139 1.28 7.26 3.98
C ILE A 139 1.64 8.35 5.00
N MET A 140 2.92 8.50 5.33
CA MET A 140 3.37 9.49 6.32
C MET A 140 3.19 10.93 5.82
N ALA A 141 3.38 11.19 4.53
CA ALA A 141 3.12 12.50 3.92
C ALA A 141 1.64 12.86 4.03
N PHE A 142 0.74 11.94 3.65
CA PHE A 142 -0.71 12.16 3.79
C PHE A 142 -1.14 12.30 5.25
N HIS A 143 -0.61 11.49 6.15
CA HIS A 143 -0.93 11.58 7.58
C HIS A 143 -0.54 12.95 8.17
N SER A 144 0.64 13.45 7.82
CA SER A 144 1.16 14.73 8.32
C SER A 144 0.63 15.95 7.57
N GLY A 145 -0.11 15.75 6.47
CA GLY A 145 -0.56 16.83 5.59
C GLY A 145 0.61 17.59 4.95
N SER A 146 1.73 16.90 4.70
CA SER A 146 2.96 17.55 4.25
C SER A 146 2.86 18.02 2.79
N LYS A 147 3.71 18.97 2.38
CA LYS A 147 3.74 19.48 1.00
C LYS A 147 4.13 18.40 -0.02
N GLU A 148 4.82 17.36 0.43
CA GLU A 148 5.19 16.20 -0.37
C GLU A 148 3.97 15.45 -0.91
N VAL A 149 2.80 15.58 -0.28
CA VAL A 149 1.53 15.04 -0.79
C VAL A 149 1.25 15.48 -2.23
N LEU A 150 1.60 16.71 -2.60
CA LEU A 150 1.41 17.22 -3.95
C LEU A 150 2.17 16.41 -5.00
N LYS A 151 3.36 15.89 -4.66
CA LYS A 151 4.15 15.04 -5.56
C LYS A 151 3.43 13.73 -5.87
N TYR A 152 2.68 13.19 -4.91
CA TYR A 152 1.95 11.94 -5.10
C TYR A 152 0.60 12.16 -5.77
N LEU A 153 -0.06 13.31 -5.53
CA LEU A 153 -1.31 13.67 -6.20
C LEU A 153 -1.10 14.12 -7.65
N GLU A 154 0.06 14.64 -8.03
CA GLU A 154 0.35 15.01 -9.42
C GLU A 154 0.58 13.80 -10.34
N LEU A 155 1.03 12.67 -9.78
CA LEU A 155 1.39 11.48 -10.54
C LEU A 155 0.18 10.64 -10.98
N TYR A 156 -1.03 10.94 -10.50
CA TYR A 156 -2.25 10.15 -10.70
C TYR A 156 -3.48 11.05 -10.90
#